data_AF-A0A540WQ66-F1
#
_entry.id   AF-A0A540WQ66-F1
#
_cell.length_a   1.000
_cell.length_b   1.000
_cell.length_c   1.000
_cell.angle_alpha   90.00
_cell.angle_beta   90.00
_cell.angle_gamma   90.00
#
_symmetry.space_group_name_H-M   'P 1'
#
loop_
_entity.id
_entity.type
_entity.pdbx_description
1 polymer ?
#
loop_
_entity_poly.entity_id
_entity_poly.type
_entity_poly.pdbx_seq_one_letter_code
_entity_poly.pdbx_strand_id
1 'polypeptide(L)'
;MKIDGSVCPFPEDDELSRFSDARLHLDCLARWEHRIRFSRGYYDLARDEAPTGRTLQRLLLAEGDNWVFMTSTIGRRDVRREPTSLTIQLADWPVQLYFLAAMWPAPLTRRLRSKRVGDVWEVADEAMNQIIQLAPDMAALREMYRQAIERRAVAPFSPPTRAGIVRRYRKTRSYLPPFTPEEQAVLDDLTARHHARGKRLSFEILLASWLLFAEDVDDTKSLAEEFAEYLYRRDAVEQLLGECSAPLVEKLRSLVAAADEKYRAATVDDAGRALSRWWSVEAGSDWWWQRRPTTGPLSDLLDSRRDRT
;
A
#
# COMPACT_ATOMS: atom_id res chain seq x y z
N MET A 1 0.86 16.41 1.47
CA MET A 1 1.00 15.17 2.26
C MET A 1 -0.32 14.42 2.17
N LYS A 2 -0.32 13.10 2.03
CA LYS A 2 -1.56 12.30 1.99
C LYS A 2 -1.68 11.60 3.34
N ILE A 3 -2.81 11.76 4.02
CA ILE A 3 -3.17 10.89 5.14
C ILE A 3 -3.39 9.52 4.49
N ASP A 4 -2.66 8.50 4.92
CA ASP A 4 -2.70 7.16 4.31
C ASP A 4 -4.16 6.70 4.17
N GLY A 5 -4.48 5.95 3.10
CA GLY A 5 -5.82 5.40 2.84
C GLY A 5 -6.17 4.25 3.78
N SER A 6 -5.81 4.40 5.06
CA SER A 6 -6.16 3.54 6.17
C SER A 6 -7.65 3.67 6.47
N VAL A 7 -8.16 2.71 7.24
CA VAL A 7 -9.52 2.74 7.76
C VAL A 7 -9.76 4.10 8.43
N CYS A 8 -10.89 4.74 8.13
CA CYS A 8 -11.32 5.97 8.80
C CYS A 8 -11.55 5.65 10.29
N PRO A 9 -10.82 6.27 11.23
CA PRO A 9 -11.00 6.00 12.66
C PRO A 9 -12.30 6.62 13.21
N PHE A 10 -12.95 7.49 12.43
CA PHE A 10 -14.18 8.18 12.82
C PHE A 10 -15.43 7.46 12.27
N PRO A 11 -16.50 7.35 13.07
CA PRO A 11 -17.82 6.92 12.60
C PRO A 11 -18.33 7.75 11.41
N GLU A 12 -19.24 7.20 10.58
CA GLU A 12 -19.75 7.89 9.39
C GLU A 12 -20.52 9.18 9.72
N ASP A 13 -21.14 9.26 10.90
CA ASP A 13 -21.86 10.41 11.42
C ASP A 13 -20.96 11.45 12.13
N ASP A 14 -19.69 11.14 12.34
CA ASP A 14 -18.72 12.07 12.91
C ASP A 14 -18.32 13.14 11.86
N GLU A 15 -18.32 14.42 12.27
CA GLU A 15 -17.94 15.56 11.44
C GLU A 15 -16.53 15.45 10.84
N LEU A 16 -15.66 14.64 11.47
CA LEU A 16 -14.28 14.43 11.05
C LEU A 16 -14.11 13.36 9.97
N SER A 17 -15.10 12.48 9.80
CA SER A 17 -15.06 11.38 8.84
C SER A 17 -14.89 11.85 7.39
N ARG A 18 -15.48 13.00 7.04
CA ARG A 18 -15.35 13.63 5.71
C ARG A 18 -13.93 14.09 5.39
N PHE A 19 -13.07 14.25 6.39
CA PHE A 19 -11.68 14.68 6.22
C PHE A 19 -10.69 13.51 6.11
N SER A 20 -11.13 12.27 6.34
CA SER A 20 -10.25 11.10 6.34
C SER A 20 -9.57 10.80 5.00
N ASP A 21 -10.17 11.23 3.88
CA ASP A 21 -9.59 11.12 2.54
C ASP A 21 -9.10 12.47 1.98
N ALA A 22 -9.19 13.55 2.77
CA ALA A 22 -8.87 14.90 2.30
C ALA A 22 -7.35 15.12 2.21
N ARG A 23 -6.91 15.72 1.11
CA ARG A 23 -5.53 16.22 0.99
C ARG A 23 -5.43 17.56 1.72
N LEU A 24 -4.96 17.55 2.96
CA LEU A 24 -4.77 18.77 3.74
C LEU A 24 -3.34 19.31 3.59
N HIS A 25 -3.22 20.62 3.35
CA HIS A 25 -1.93 21.30 3.41
C HIS A 25 -1.43 21.35 4.85
N LEU A 26 -0.11 21.27 5.07
CA LEU A 26 0.46 21.29 6.42
C LEU A 26 0.11 22.58 7.18
N ASP A 27 0.06 23.71 6.48
CA ASP A 27 -0.31 25.01 7.10
C ASP A 27 -1.76 25.00 7.59
N CYS A 28 -2.66 24.38 6.82
CA CYS A 28 -4.05 24.22 7.22
C CYS A 28 -4.12 23.35 8.47
N LEU A 29 -3.42 22.21 8.48
CA LEU A 29 -3.37 21.31 9.64
C LEU A 29 -2.85 22.01 10.89
N ALA A 30 -1.78 22.82 10.77
CA ALA A 30 -1.20 23.55 11.89
C ALA A 30 -2.18 24.50 12.57
N ARG A 31 -3.15 25.04 11.83
CA ARG A 31 -4.16 26.00 12.35
C ARG A 31 -5.55 25.39 12.54
N TRP A 32 -5.72 24.13 12.18
CA TRP A 32 -7.03 23.48 12.24
C TRP A 32 -7.38 23.11 13.68
N GLU A 33 -8.48 23.65 14.20
CA GLU A 33 -8.92 23.43 15.59
C GLU A 33 -9.15 21.96 15.93
N HIS A 34 -9.56 21.14 14.94
CA HIS A 34 -9.76 19.71 15.14
C HIS A 34 -8.50 18.87 14.94
N ARG A 35 -7.33 19.46 14.67
CA ARG A 35 -6.08 18.73 14.37
C ARG A 35 -5.78 17.65 15.40
N ILE A 36 -5.84 17.99 16.70
CA ILE A 36 -5.46 17.08 17.78
C ILE A 36 -6.41 15.89 17.83
N ARG A 37 -7.73 16.13 17.85
CA ARG A 37 -8.73 15.06 17.84
C ARG A 37 -8.62 14.20 16.58
N PHE A 38 -8.43 14.84 15.43
CA PHE A 38 -8.25 14.14 14.15
C PHE A 38 -7.01 13.24 14.18
N SER A 39 -5.88 13.77 14.65
CA SER A 39 -4.63 13.03 14.78
C SER A 39 -4.73 11.87 15.76
N ARG A 40 -5.33 12.10 16.93
CA ARG A 40 -5.50 11.07 17.95
C ARG A 40 -6.31 9.89 17.46
N GLY A 41 -7.36 10.11 16.67
CA GLY A 41 -8.11 9.02 16.05
C GLY A 41 -7.22 8.08 15.22
N TYR A 42 -6.31 8.64 14.40
CA TYR A 42 -5.37 7.82 13.62
C TYR A 42 -4.25 7.22 14.47
N TYR A 43 -3.79 7.94 15.49
CA TYR A 43 -2.81 7.44 16.47
C TYR A 43 -3.34 6.22 17.22
N ASP A 44 -4.53 6.34 17.81
CA ASP A 44 -5.18 5.27 18.55
C ASP A 44 -5.48 4.08 17.64
N LEU A 45 -5.98 4.33 16.43
CA LEU A 45 -6.17 3.28 15.43
C LEU A 45 -4.85 2.56 15.10
N ALA A 46 -3.77 3.29 14.86
CA ALA A 46 -2.47 2.69 14.55
C ALA A 46 -1.92 1.87 15.72
N ARG A 47 -2.04 2.40 16.94
CA ARG A 47 -1.63 1.73 18.18
C ARG A 47 -2.43 0.46 18.43
N ASP A 48 -3.75 0.50 18.22
CA ASP A 48 -4.64 -0.62 18.50
C ASP A 48 -4.57 -1.70 17.40
N GLU A 49 -4.35 -1.31 16.14
CA GLU A 49 -4.21 -2.26 15.04
C GLU A 49 -2.86 -2.98 15.02
N ALA A 50 -1.77 -2.31 15.40
CA ALA A 50 -0.42 -2.86 15.27
C ALA A 50 -0.17 -4.17 16.05
N PRO A 51 -0.71 -4.39 17.27
CA PRO A 51 -0.62 -5.66 17.98
C PRO A 51 -1.51 -6.76 17.37
N THR A 52 -2.69 -6.40 16.87
CA THR A 52 -3.68 -7.38 16.39
C THR A 52 -3.31 -7.98 15.03
N GLY A 53 -2.43 -7.31 14.27
CA GLY A 53 -2.03 -7.74 12.94
C GLY A 53 -3.18 -7.75 11.92
N ARG A 54 -4.29 -7.07 12.22
CA ARG A 54 -5.47 -6.95 11.34
C ARG A 54 -5.09 -6.42 9.97
N THR A 55 -4.23 -5.41 9.95
CA THR A 55 -3.44 -5.05 8.79
C THR A 55 -2.15 -5.86 8.88
N LEU A 56 -1.94 -6.85 7.99
CA LEU A 56 -0.74 -7.70 7.92
C LEU A 56 0.57 -6.90 7.67
N GLN A 57 0.51 -5.58 7.77
CA GLN A 57 1.43 -4.61 7.19
C GLN A 57 2.10 -3.70 8.23
N ARG A 58 1.78 -3.82 9.53
CA ARG A 58 2.41 -2.98 10.56
C ARG A 58 2.71 -3.80 11.81
N LEU A 59 3.85 -3.53 12.43
CA LEU A 59 4.29 -4.14 13.66
C LEU A 59 4.75 -3.03 14.61
N LEU A 60 4.19 -2.97 15.82
CA LEU A 60 4.59 -2.02 16.84
C LEU A 60 5.97 -2.38 17.38
N LEU A 61 6.93 -1.49 17.20
CA LEU A 61 8.30 -1.65 17.67
C LEU A 61 8.44 -1.05 19.07
N ALA A 62 8.03 0.21 19.22
CA ALA A 62 8.02 0.97 20.47
C ALA A 62 6.91 2.02 20.47
N GLU A 63 6.58 2.51 21.66
CA GLU A 63 5.64 3.61 21.91
C GLU A 63 6.25 4.53 22.97
N GLY A 64 6.03 5.83 22.81
CA GLY A 64 6.24 6.85 23.84
C GLY A 64 4.95 7.61 24.11
N ASP A 65 4.99 8.64 24.95
CA ASP A 65 3.79 9.34 25.42
C ASP A 65 2.94 9.96 24.31
N ASN A 66 3.57 10.38 23.20
CA ASN A 66 2.93 11.08 22.08
C ASN A 66 3.35 10.55 20.70
N TRP A 67 3.94 9.35 20.63
CA TRP A 67 4.36 8.75 19.36
C TRP A 67 4.31 7.22 19.41
N VAL A 68 4.00 6.61 18.26
CA VAL A 68 4.19 5.16 18.05
C VAL A 68 5.17 4.94 16.90
N PHE A 69 6.11 4.02 17.11
CA PHE A 69 7.11 3.61 16.13
C PHE A 69 6.81 2.20 15.65
N MET A 70 6.59 2.06 14.35
CA MET A 70 6.11 0.83 13.74
C MET A 70 6.88 0.51 12.47
N THR A 71 6.85 -0.75 12.06
CA THR A 71 7.16 -1.07 10.66
C THR A 71 6.04 -0.61 9.74
N SER A 72 6.41 -0.28 8.51
CA SER A 72 5.49 -0.17 7.39
C SER A 72 5.88 -1.25 6.40
N THR A 73 5.08 -2.31 6.26
CA THR A 73 5.26 -3.32 5.21
C THR A 73 4.25 -3.08 4.10
N ILE A 74 4.73 -2.46 3.04
CA ILE A 74 4.09 -2.49 1.73
C ILE A 74 4.40 -3.88 1.15
N GLY A 75 3.51 -4.83 1.44
CA GLY A 75 3.51 -6.18 0.83
C GLY A 75 3.49 -7.34 1.82
N ARG A 76 2.83 -8.44 1.42
CA ARG A 76 2.67 -9.70 2.19
C ARG A 76 3.97 -10.50 2.38
N ARG A 77 5.13 -9.84 2.53
CA ARG A 77 6.38 -10.57 2.76
C ARG A 77 6.38 -11.21 4.15
N ASP A 78 7.05 -12.35 4.23
CA ASP A 78 7.36 -13.08 5.45
C ASP A 78 7.80 -12.09 6.55
N VAL A 79 7.03 -12.04 7.65
CA VAL A 79 7.32 -11.22 8.83
C VAL A 79 8.66 -11.56 9.47
N ARG A 80 9.36 -12.59 9.01
CA ARG A 80 10.72 -12.95 9.42
C ARG A 80 11.81 -12.21 8.64
N ARG A 81 11.47 -11.49 7.56
CA ARG A 81 12.45 -10.67 6.82
C ARG A 81 12.67 -9.33 7.50
N GLU A 82 13.87 -8.76 7.35
CA GLU A 82 14.18 -7.43 7.87
C GLU A 82 13.17 -6.38 7.37
N PRO A 83 12.79 -5.41 8.22
CA PRO A 83 11.86 -4.35 7.82
C PRO A 83 12.48 -3.57 6.66
N THR A 84 11.68 -3.29 5.62
CA THR A 84 12.11 -2.45 4.49
C THR A 84 11.81 -0.98 4.76
N SER A 85 10.75 -0.70 5.52
CA SER A 85 10.37 0.64 5.92
C SER A 85 9.81 0.73 7.33
N LEU A 86 9.96 1.92 7.90
CA LEU A 86 9.60 2.28 9.26
C LEU A 86 8.69 3.51 9.21
N THR A 87 7.81 3.62 10.18
CA THR A 87 6.93 4.78 10.31
C THR A 87 6.79 5.23 11.75
N ILE A 88 6.68 6.54 11.93
CA ILE A 88 6.35 7.18 13.20
C ILE A 88 5.03 7.91 13.02
N GLN A 89 4.07 7.60 13.90
CA GLN A 89 2.80 8.32 13.99
C GLN A 89 2.83 9.16 15.26
N LEU A 90 2.58 10.46 15.13
CA LEU A 90 2.51 11.39 16.24
C LEU A 90 1.05 11.49 16.73
N ALA A 91 0.86 11.64 18.04
CA ALA A 91 -0.48 11.71 18.65
C ALA A 91 -1.22 12.99 18.26
N ASP A 92 -0.53 14.12 18.22
CA ASP A 92 -1.14 15.45 18.04
C ASP A 92 -0.95 16.04 16.63
N TRP A 93 -0.30 15.29 15.74
CA TRP A 93 -0.10 15.64 14.34
C TRP A 93 -0.54 14.52 13.40
N PRO A 94 -1.46 14.77 12.45
CA PRO A 94 -1.96 13.76 11.51
C PRO A 94 -0.97 13.56 10.34
N VAL A 95 0.29 13.43 10.70
CA VAL A 95 1.46 13.27 9.85
C VAL A 95 2.08 11.95 10.25
N GLN A 96 2.25 11.05 9.27
CA GLN A 96 3.06 9.87 9.43
C GLN A 96 4.44 10.14 8.82
N LEU A 97 5.49 10.01 9.61
CA LEU A 97 6.86 10.11 9.13
C LEU A 97 7.26 8.74 8.58
N TYR A 98 7.74 8.68 7.34
CA TYR A 98 8.11 7.43 6.66
C TYR A 98 9.61 7.39 6.38
N PHE A 99 10.23 6.24 6.62
CA PHE A 99 11.66 6.00 6.45
C PHE A 99 11.91 4.65 5.79
N LEU A 100 12.97 4.58 4.98
CA LEU A 100 13.54 3.28 4.59
C LEU A 100 14.40 2.78 5.74
N ALA A 101 14.21 1.53 6.16
CA ALA A 101 14.96 0.95 7.27
C ALA A 101 16.47 0.91 6.98
N ALA A 102 16.86 0.73 5.72
CA ALA A 102 18.26 0.74 5.29
C ALA A 102 18.98 2.09 5.51
N MET A 103 18.24 3.16 5.80
CA MET A 103 18.82 4.46 6.14
C MET A 103 18.95 4.66 7.66
N TRP A 104 18.58 3.70 8.50
CA TRP A 104 18.58 3.89 9.95
C TRP A 104 20.00 3.79 10.56
N PRO A 105 20.37 4.64 11.54
CA PRO A 105 19.63 5.79 12.07
C PRO A 105 19.99 7.07 11.30
N ALA A 106 19.22 7.43 10.27
CA ALA A 106 19.38 8.73 9.64
C ALA A 106 18.55 9.74 10.43
N PRO A 107 19.15 10.86 10.88
CA PRO A 107 18.35 11.97 11.38
C PRO A 107 17.37 12.41 10.29
N LEU A 108 16.23 12.99 10.68
CA LEU A 108 15.28 13.60 9.75
C LEU A 108 16.05 14.50 8.79
N THR A 109 16.22 14.04 7.55
CA THR A 109 17.22 14.64 6.65
C THR A 109 16.93 16.13 6.46
N ARG A 110 17.97 16.93 6.23
CA ARG A 110 17.86 18.36 5.86
C ARG A 110 16.85 18.60 4.73
N ARG A 111 16.62 17.60 3.86
CA ARG A 111 15.62 17.61 2.79
C ARG A 111 14.18 17.66 3.32
N LEU A 112 13.85 16.93 4.38
CA LEU A 112 12.56 17.03 5.07
C LEU A 112 12.40 18.39 5.76
N ARG A 113 13.47 18.89 6.39
CA ARG A 113 13.50 20.20 7.06
C ARG A 113 13.39 21.40 6.10
N SER A 114 13.73 21.23 4.82
CA SER A 114 13.73 22.33 3.84
C SER A 114 12.34 22.78 3.38
N LYS A 115 11.30 21.97 3.61
CA LYS A 115 9.90 22.28 3.25
C LYS A 115 9.09 22.72 4.48
N ARG A 116 9.60 23.78 5.12
CA ARG A 116 9.17 24.31 6.44
C ARG A 116 7.68 24.62 6.50
N VAL A 117 6.96 23.96 7.41
CA VAL A 117 5.68 24.42 7.96
C VAL A 117 5.51 23.89 9.40
N GLY A 118 5.44 24.81 10.38
CA GLY A 118 4.87 24.60 11.72
C GLY A 118 5.68 23.79 12.76
N ASP A 119 5.14 23.74 13.98
CA ASP A 119 5.71 23.11 15.19
C ASP A 119 5.81 21.57 15.11
N VAL A 120 5.26 20.96 14.06
CA VAL A 120 5.28 19.50 13.87
C VAL A 120 6.68 18.91 13.86
N TRP A 121 7.66 19.67 13.39
CA TRP A 121 9.03 19.18 13.28
C TRP A 121 9.76 19.17 14.61
N GLU A 122 9.41 20.04 15.54
CA GLU A 122 9.97 20.00 16.90
C GLU A 122 9.49 18.74 17.62
N VAL A 123 8.19 18.45 17.53
CA VAL A 123 7.59 17.21 18.06
C VAL A 123 8.16 15.97 17.35
N ALA A 124 8.36 16.04 16.03
CA ALA A 124 8.96 14.95 15.26
C ALA A 124 10.44 14.71 15.62
N ASP A 125 11.23 15.77 15.78
CA ASP A 125 12.64 15.68 16.18
C ASP A 125 12.76 15.12 17.60
N GLU A 126 11.89 15.54 18.53
CA GLU A 126 11.82 14.99 19.87
C GLU A 126 11.49 13.49 19.87
N ALA A 127 10.44 13.09 19.16
CA ALA A 127 10.07 11.67 19.01
C ALA A 127 11.21 10.86 18.39
N MET A 128 11.87 11.39 17.34
CA MET A 128 13.03 10.75 16.71
C MET A 128 14.21 10.58 17.68
N ASN A 129 14.50 11.59 18.50
CA ASN A 129 15.58 11.50 19.49
C ASN A 129 15.29 10.40 20.52
N GLN A 130 14.05 10.30 21.00
CA GLN A 130 13.65 9.22 21.91
C GLN A 130 13.76 7.84 21.24
N ILE A 131 13.33 7.70 19.98
CA ILE A 131 13.43 6.43 19.25
C ILE A 131 14.90 6.05 18.98
N ILE A 132 15.76 7.02 18.64
CA ILE A 132 17.20 6.77 18.43
C ILE A 132 17.87 6.31 19.72
N GLN A 133 17.44 6.79 20.90
CA GLN A 133 17.95 6.27 22.17
C GLN A 133 17.58 4.80 22.38
N LEU A 134 16.41 4.36 21.90
CA LEU A 134 15.97 2.95 21.97
C LEU A 134 16.64 2.08 20.89
N ALA A 135 16.86 2.63 19.71
CA ALA A 135 17.44 1.94 18.56
C ALA A 135 18.61 2.75 17.95
N PRO A 136 19.76 2.85 18.65
CA PRO A 136 20.86 3.72 18.24
C PRO A 136 21.57 3.27 16.96
N ASP A 137 21.32 2.04 16.49
CA ASP A 137 21.88 1.51 15.25
C ASP A 137 20.95 0.44 14.63
N MET A 138 21.37 -0.12 13.50
CA MET A 138 20.64 -1.19 12.81
C MET A 138 20.55 -2.49 13.61
N ALA A 139 21.52 -2.80 14.48
CA ALA A 139 21.49 -4.02 15.28
C ALA A 139 20.41 -3.92 16.36
N ALA A 140 20.33 -2.79 17.06
CA ALA A 140 19.29 -2.50 18.04
C ALA A 140 17.89 -2.48 17.38
N LEU A 141 17.75 -1.88 16.20
CA LEU A 141 16.48 -1.89 15.46
C LEU A 141 16.03 -3.32 15.08
N ARG A 142 16.96 -4.16 14.60
CA ARG A 142 16.68 -5.56 14.27
C ARG A 142 16.25 -6.35 15.51
N GLU A 143 16.88 -6.09 16.64
CA GLU A 143 16.51 -6.71 17.91
C GLU A 143 15.11 -6.28 18.36
N MET A 144 14.77 -4.99 18.30
CA MET A 144 13.41 -4.51 18.56
C MET A 144 12.38 -5.16 17.64
N TYR A 145 12.71 -5.30 16.36
CA TYR A 145 11.86 -5.98 15.38
C TYR A 145 11.63 -7.44 15.74
N ARG A 146 12.69 -8.18 16.10
CA ARG A 146 12.61 -9.58 16.56
C ARG A 146 11.70 -9.71 17.78
N GLN A 147 11.91 -8.88 18.80
CA GLN A 147 11.07 -8.86 20.01
C GLN A 147 9.61 -8.55 19.69
N ALA A 148 9.33 -7.66 18.74
CA ALA A 148 7.98 -7.34 18.32
C ALA A 148 7.31 -8.53 17.60
N ILE A 149 8.03 -9.30 16.77
CA ILE A 149 7.52 -10.54 16.16
C ILE A 149 7.16 -11.56 17.24
N GLU A 150 8.02 -11.73 18.24
CA GLU A 150 7.81 -12.67 19.34
C GLU A 150 6.56 -12.30 20.16
N ARG A 151 6.40 -11.01 20.50
CA ARG A 151 5.18 -10.49 21.15
C ARG A 151 3.93 -10.78 20.32
N ARG A 152 4.02 -10.64 18.99
CA ARG A 152 2.91 -10.91 18.08
C ARG A 152 2.56 -12.39 17.96
N ALA A 153 3.55 -13.29 18.00
CA ALA A 153 3.31 -14.73 17.92
C ALA A 153 2.43 -15.27 19.07
N VAL A 154 2.39 -14.54 20.19
CA VAL A 154 1.56 -14.86 21.36
C VAL A 154 0.13 -14.30 21.22
N ALA A 155 -0.08 -13.26 20.42
CA ALA A 155 -1.38 -12.64 20.25
C ALA A 155 -2.25 -13.42 19.22
N PRO A 156 -3.51 -13.78 19.55
CA PRO A 156 -4.40 -14.44 18.60
C PRO A 156 -4.67 -13.53 17.41
N PHE A 157 -4.35 -14.01 16.20
CA PHE A 157 -4.64 -13.29 14.96
C PHE A 157 -6.14 -13.05 14.84
N SER A 158 -6.54 -11.78 14.90
CA SER A 158 -7.89 -11.37 14.53
C SER A 158 -7.88 -10.95 13.05
N PRO A 159 -8.56 -11.68 12.14
CA PRO A 159 -8.63 -11.25 10.75
C PRO A 159 -9.22 -9.84 10.63
N PRO A 160 -8.81 -9.04 9.63
CA PRO A 160 -9.40 -7.73 9.37
C PRO A 160 -10.92 -7.85 9.24
N THR A 161 -11.64 -6.85 9.76
CA THR A 161 -13.11 -6.84 9.67
C THR A 161 -13.53 -6.75 8.20
N ARG A 162 -14.56 -7.52 7.83
CA ARG A 162 -15.09 -7.58 6.45
C ARG A 162 -15.42 -6.20 5.88
N ALA A 163 -15.78 -5.23 6.72
CA ALA A 163 -16.21 -3.88 6.33
C ALA A 163 -15.12 -3.02 5.66
N GLY A 164 -13.89 -2.99 6.19
CA GLY A 164 -12.81 -2.16 5.62
C GLY A 164 -12.33 -2.64 4.25
N ILE A 165 -12.27 -3.96 4.10
CA ILE A 165 -12.02 -4.68 2.84
C ILE A 165 -13.13 -4.33 1.83
N VAL A 166 -14.39 -4.37 2.25
CA VAL A 166 -15.55 -4.07 1.38
C VAL A 166 -15.56 -2.62 0.87
N ARG A 167 -15.20 -1.62 1.69
CA ARG A 167 -15.18 -0.20 1.25
C ARG A 167 -14.15 0.04 0.14
N ARG A 168 -12.94 -0.50 0.29
CA ARG A 168 -11.88 -0.39 -0.73
C ARG A 168 -12.33 -1.04 -2.05
N TYR A 169 -12.92 -2.23 -1.98
CA TYR A 169 -13.38 -2.94 -3.19
C TYR A 169 -14.64 -2.36 -3.83
N ARG A 170 -15.52 -1.70 -3.07
CA ARG A 170 -16.71 -1.03 -3.64
C ARG A 170 -16.30 0.08 -4.62
N LYS A 171 -15.28 0.89 -4.28
CA LYS A 171 -14.74 1.91 -5.18
C LYS A 171 -14.02 1.29 -6.38
N THR A 172 -13.35 0.15 -6.21
CA THR A 172 -12.72 -0.54 -7.36
C THR A 172 -13.80 -1.06 -8.32
N ARG A 173 -14.88 -1.67 -7.81
CA ARG A 173 -15.95 -2.21 -8.67
C ARG A 173 -16.69 -1.16 -9.51
N SER A 174 -16.68 0.12 -9.13
CA SER A 174 -17.35 1.17 -9.94
C SER A 174 -16.69 1.43 -11.30
N TYR A 175 -15.49 0.89 -11.54
CA TYR A 175 -14.82 0.95 -12.84
C TYR A 175 -15.32 -0.10 -13.84
N LEU A 176 -16.16 -1.04 -13.40
CA LEU A 176 -16.73 -2.05 -14.28
C LEU A 176 -18.07 -1.55 -14.85
N PRO A 177 -18.36 -1.86 -16.13
CA PRO A 177 -19.70 -1.68 -16.64
C PRO A 177 -20.68 -2.61 -15.90
N PRO A 178 -21.99 -2.32 -15.96
CA PRO A 178 -22.99 -3.24 -15.42
C PRO A 178 -22.93 -4.58 -16.17
N PHE A 179 -23.16 -5.65 -15.42
CA PHE A 179 -23.34 -7.01 -15.93
C PHE A 179 -24.81 -7.43 -15.82
N THR A 180 -25.31 -8.20 -16.79
CA THR A 180 -26.63 -8.81 -16.67
C THR A 180 -26.62 -9.88 -15.56
N PRO A 181 -27.79 -10.33 -15.06
CA PRO A 181 -27.84 -11.42 -14.08
C PRO A 181 -27.13 -12.70 -14.55
N GLU A 182 -27.25 -13.04 -15.85
CA GLU A 182 -26.61 -14.21 -16.45
C GLU A 182 -25.09 -14.04 -16.50
N GLU A 183 -24.61 -12.86 -16.90
CA GLU A 183 -23.18 -12.54 -16.87
C GLU A 183 -22.63 -12.60 -15.43
N GLN A 184 -23.36 -12.06 -14.46
CA GLN A 184 -22.97 -12.08 -13.05
C GLN A 184 -22.87 -13.51 -12.51
N ALA A 185 -23.81 -14.40 -12.88
CA ALA A 185 -23.74 -15.81 -12.48
C ALA A 185 -22.46 -16.51 -12.99
N VAL A 186 -22.01 -16.18 -14.21
CA VAL A 186 -20.74 -16.69 -14.75
C VAL A 186 -19.54 -16.12 -13.98
N LEU A 187 -19.56 -14.84 -13.63
CA LEU A 187 -18.51 -14.20 -12.83
C LEU A 187 -18.41 -14.78 -11.41
N ASP A 188 -19.56 -15.09 -10.81
CA ASP A 188 -19.66 -15.71 -9.49
C ASP A 188 -19.08 -17.14 -9.52
N ASP A 189 -19.37 -17.93 -10.56
CA ASP A 189 -18.78 -19.25 -10.77
C ASP A 189 -17.26 -19.19 -10.95
N LEU A 190 -16.76 -18.29 -11.81
CA LEU A 190 -15.32 -18.06 -11.98
C LEU A 190 -14.65 -17.68 -10.66
N THR A 191 -15.29 -16.82 -9.88
CA THR A 191 -14.83 -16.42 -8.55
C THR A 191 -14.79 -17.61 -7.59
N ALA A 192 -15.84 -18.43 -7.56
CA ALA A 192 -15.90 -19.62 -6.71
C ALA A 192 -14.78 -20.61 -7.04
N ARG A 193 -14.52 -20.86 -8.33
CA ARG A 193 -13.40 -21.69 -8.80
C ARG A 193 -12.04 -21.10 -8.42
N HIS A 194 -11.87 -19.79 -8.56
CA HIS A 194 -10.64 -19.11 -8.13
C HIS A 194 -10.41 -19.25 -6.62
N HIS A 195 -11.47 -19.09 -5.83
CA HIS A 195 -11.42 -19.28 -4.37
C HIS A 195 -11.12 -20.72 -3.96
N ALA A 196 -11.66 -21.71 -4.67
CA ALA A 196 -11.36 -23.12 -4.44
C ALA A 196 -9.86 -23.44 -4.63
N ARG A 197 -9.13 -22.62 -5.41
CA ARG A 197 -7.66 -22.68 -5.57
C ARG A 197 -6.89 -21.90 -4.49
N GLY A 198 -7.54 -21.53 -3.39
CA GLY A 198 -6.96 -20.79 -2.26
C GLY A 198 -6.74 -19.30 -2.52
N LYS A 199 -7.26 -18.76 -3.63
CA LYS A 199 -7.19 -17.33 -3.93
C LYS A 199 -8.33 -16.59 -3.20
N ARG A 200 -8.18 -15.28 -3.00
CA ARG A 200 -9.10 -14.52 -2.11
C ARG A 200 -9.85 -13.37 -2.80
N LEU A 201 -9.45 -13.01 -4.02
CA LEU A 201 -10.05 -11.89 -4.74
C LEU A 201 -11.06 -12.42 -5.74
N SER A 202 -12.20 -11.76 -5.86
CA SER A 202 -13.16 -12.06 -6.92
C SER A 202 -12.60 -11.63 -8.28
N PHE A 203 -13.11 -12.23 -9.35
CA PHE A 203 -12.71 -11.86 -10.71
C PHE A 203 -12.93 -10.37 -10.97
N GLU A 204 -14.06 -9.81 -10.52
CA GLU A 204 -14.38 -8.39 -10.70
C GLU A 204 -13.38 -7.49 -9.97
N ILE A 205 -12.90 -7.90 -8.79
CA ILE A 205 -11.87 -7.14 -8.06
C ILE A 205 -10.55 -7.16 -8.82
N LEU A 206 -10.16 -8.32 -9.37
CA LEU A 206 -8.95 -8.47 -10.17
C LEU A 206 -9.01 -7.60 -11.42
N LEU A 207 -10.10 -7.72 -12.19
CA LEU A 207 -10.33 -6.96 -13.41
C LEU A 207 -10.33 -5.46 -13.13
N ALA A 208 -11.14 -5.01 -12.19
CA ALA A 208 -11.23 -3.59 -11.88
C ALA A 208 -9.94 -3.01 -11.31
N SER A 209 -9.15 -3.81 -10.59
CA SER A 209 -7.81 -3.41 -10.15
C SER A 209 -6.88 -3.19 -11.34
N TRP A 210 -6.93 -4.06 -12.35
CA TRP A 210 -6.14 -3.90 -13.57
C TRP A 210 -6.56 -2.66 -14.35
N LEU A 211 -7.86 -2.45 -14.57
CA LEU A 211 -8.38 -1.27 -15.28
C LEU A 211 -7.89 0.02 -14.60
N LEU A 212 -8.07 0.12 -13.28
CA LEU A 212 -7.64 1.30 -12.51
C LEU A 212 -6.12 1.50 -12.58
N PHE A 213 -5.36 0.43 -12.41
CA PHE A 213 -3.90 0.51 -12.44
C PHE A 213 -3.38 0.97 -13.80
N ALA A 214 -3.95 0.48 -14.90
CA ALA A 214 -3.55 0.88 -16.24
C ALA A 214 -3.79 2.38 -16.53
N GLU A 215 -4.79 3.00 -15.90
CA GLU A 215 -5.02 4.45 -16.00
C GLU A 215 -3.96 5.27 -15.24
N ASP A 216 -3.55 4.77 -14.07
CA ASP A 216 -2.76 5.52 -13.10
C ASP A 216 -1.29 5.06 -13.01
N VAL A 217 -0.82 4.22 -13.95
CA VAL A 217 0.51 3.59 -13.84
C VAL A 217 1.66 4.61 -13.81
N ASP A 218 1.50 5.76 -14.48
CA ASP A 218 2.49 6.86 -14.50
C ASP A 218 2.45 7.77 -13.26
N ASP A 219 1.29 7.92 -12.60
CA ASP A 219 1.17 8.68 -11.33
C ASP A 219 1.33 7.79 -10.10
N THR A 220 1.62 6.52 -10.32
CA THR A 220 1.73 5.54 -9.26
C THR A 220 2.95 5.89 -8.39
N LYS A 221 2.68 6.30 -7.14
CA LYS A 221 3.68 6.38 -6.06
C LYS A 221 4.04 5.01 -5.50
N SER A 222 3.45 3.96 -6.08
CA SER A 222 3.62 2.59 -5.67
C SER A 222 5.07 2.17 -5.73
N LEU A 223 5.47 1.42 -4.72
CA LEU A 223 6.76 0.73 -4.72
C LEU A 223 6.76 -0.34 -5.82
N ALA A 224 7.95 -0.78 -6.21
CA ALA A 224 8.09 -1.86 -7.19
C ALA A 224 7.27 -3.11 -6.79
N GLU A 225 7.15 -3.42 -5.49
CA GLU A 225 6.31 -4.53 -5.02
C GLU A 225 4.83 -4.39 -5.35
N GLU A 226 4.26 -3.19 -5.21
CA GLU A 226 2.87 -2.92 -5.53
C GLU A 226 2.65 -3.00 -7.05
N PHE A 227 3.60 -2.50 -7.85
CA PHE A 227 3.57 -2.64 -9.31
C PHE A 227 3.52 -4.11 -9.73
N ALA A 228 4.41 -4.95 -9.19
CA ALA A 228 4.39 -6.38 -9.45
C ALA A 228 3.09 -7.05 -8.98
N GLU A 229 2.48 -6.60 -7.88
CA GLU A 229 1.17 -7.11 -7.44
C GLU A 229 0.09 -6.88 -8.49
N TYR A 230 0.07 -5.72 -9.18
CA TYR A 230 -0.88 -5.48 -10.26
C TYR A 230 -0.63 -6.36 -11.49
N LEU A 231 0.64 -6.63 -11.82
CA LEU A 231 0.98 -7.57 -12.91
C LEU A 231 0.54 -9.00 -12.60
N TYR A 232 0.73 -9.47 -11.36
CA TYR A 232 0.16 -10.76 -10.93
C TYR A 232 -1.37 -10.79 -10.99
N ARG A 233 -2.04 -9.66 -10.72
CA ARG A 233 -3.49 -9.56 -10.91
C ARG A 233 -3.86 -9.66 -12.39
N ARG A 234 -3.06 -9.09 -13.30
CA ARG A 234 -3.26 -9.23 -14.74
C ARG A 234 -3.07 -10.67 -15.23
N ASP A 235 -2.09 -11.40 -14.70
CA ASP A 235 -1.94 -12.85 -14.96
C ASP A 235 -3.19 -13.62 -14.54
N ALA A 236 -3.71 -13.33 -13.35
CA ALA A 236 -4.92 -13.97 -12.84
C ALA A 236 -6.16 -13.63 -13.69
N VAL A 237 -6.24 -12.41 -14.23
CA VAL A 237 -7.29 -12.03 -15.19
C VAL A 237 -7.15 -12.85 -16.47
N GLU A 238 -5.95 -12.98 -17.06
CA GLU A 238 -5.77 -13.76 -18.30
C GLU A 238 -6.15 -15.23 -18.09
N GLN A 239 -5.71 -15.82 -16.98
CA GLN A 239 -6.04 -17.19 -16.64
C GLN A 239 -7.56 -17.40 -16.56
N LEU A 240 -8.27 -16.52 -15.85
CA LEU A 240 -9.72 -16.63 -15.67
C LEU A 240 -10.50 -16.31 -16.95
N LEU A 241 -9.98 -15.44 -17.82
CA LEU A 241 -10.56 -15.23 -19.15
C LEU A 241 -10.47 -16.49 -20.02
N GLY A 242 -9.40 -17.27 -19.90
CA GLY A 242 -9.27 -18.57 -20.58
C GLY A 242 -10.30 -19.61 -20.12
N GLU A 243 -10.90 -19.42 -18.94
CA GLU A 243 -11.93 -20.29 -18.37
C GLU A 243 -13.36 -19.77 -18.60
N CYS A 244 -13.50 -18.58 -19.19
CA CYS A 244 -14.79 -17.92 -19.41
C CYS A 244 -15.43 -18.40 -20.72
N SER A 245 -16.73 -18.68 -20.68
CA SER A 245 -17.49 -19.01 -21.88
C SER A 245 -17.86 -17.76 -22.70
N ALA A 246 -18.08 -17.95 -24.00
CA ALA A 246 -18.75 -16.96 -24.84
C ALA A 246 -20.24 -16.85 -24.45
N PRO A 247 -20.87 -15.67 -24.53
CA PRO A 247 -20.39 -14.40 -25.10
C PRO A 247 -19.67 -13.46 -24.12
N LEU A 248 -19.72 -13.73 -22.81
CA LEU A 248 -19.17 -12.84 -21.79
C LEU A 248 -17.67 -12.59 -21.98
N VAL A 249 -16.91 -13.60 -22.41
CA VAL A 249 -15.46 -13.47 -22.64
C VAL A 249 -15.12 -12.35 -23.64
N GLU A 250 -15.94 -12.10 -24.66
CA GLU A 250 -15.72 -11.04 -25.64
C GLU A 250 -15.86 -9.65 -25.02
N LYS A 251 -16.92 -9.46 -24.21
CA LYS A 251 -17.14 -8.23 -23.45
C LYS A 251 -15.97 -7.97 -22.49
N LEU A 252 -15.52 -9.00 -21.78
CA LEU A 252 -14.41 -8.89 -20.83
C LEU A 252 -13.07 -8.65 -21.54
N ARG A 253 -12.79 -9.32 -22.66
CA ARG A 253 -11.59 -9.11 -23.47
C ARG A 253 -11.53 -7.70 -24.04
N SER A 254 -12.66 -7.12 -24.44
CA SER A 254 -12.73 -5.72 -24.88
C SER A 254 -12.31 -4.75 -23.77
N LEU A 255 -12.80 -4.94 -22.53
CA LEU A 255 -12.38 -4.13 -21.38
C LEU A 255 -10.88 -4.26 -21.09
N VAL A 256 -10.37 -5.50 -21.09
CA VAL A 256 -8.95 -5.77 -20.84
C VAL A 256 -8.08 -5.18 -21.95
N ALA A 257 -8.46 -5.30 -23.22
CA ALA A 257 -7.72 -4.72 -24.34
C ALA A 257 -7.61 -3.20 -24.23
N ALA A 258 -8.68 -2.52 -23.81
CA ALA A 258 -8.66 -1.07 -23.61
C ALA A 258 -7.69 -0.66 -22.48
N ALA A 259 -7.66 -1.39 -21.37
CA ALA A 259 -6.70 -1.15 -20.29
C ALA A 259 -5.26 -1.52 -20.70
N ASP A 260 -5.08 -2.63 -21.40
CA ASP A 260 -3.78 -3.07 -21.92
C ASP A 260 -3.18 -1.99 -22.84
N GLU A 261 -3.99 -1.31 -23.65
CA GLU A 261 -3.51 -0.22 -24.50
C GLU A 261 -3.07 1.01 -23.71
N LYS A 262 -3.83 1.39 -22.68
CA LYS A 262 -3.43 2.47 -21.76
C LYS A 262 -2.12 2.16 -21.06
N TYR A 263 -1.99 0.93 -20.56
CA TYR A 263 -0.75 0.44 -19.96
C TYR A 263 0.41 0.48 -20.96
N ARG A 264 0.21 0.07 -22.22
CA ARG A 264 1.26 0.17 -23.27
C ARG A 264 1.66 1.61 -23.55
N ALA A 265 0.72 2.54 -23.60
CA ALA A 265 1.00 3.95 -23.88
C ALA A 265 1.84 4.60 -22.76
N ALA A 266 1.61 4.20 -21.51
CA ALA A 266 2.32 4.72 -20.34
C ALA A 266 3.68 4.03 -20.07
N THR A 267 3.90 2.85 -20.65
CA THR A 267 5.08 2.02 -20.39
C THR A 267 5.96 1.84 -21.63
N VAL A 268 7.24 1.53 -21.42
CA VAL A 268 8.18 1.15 -22.48
C VAL A 268 8.63 -0.29 -22.28
N ASP A 269 8.77 -1.01 -23.39
CA ASP A 269 9.37 -2.35 -23.38
C ASP A 269 10.86 -2.25 -23.02
N ASP A 270 11.24 -2.93 -21.96
CA ASP A 270 12.62 -3.04 -21.52
C ASP A 270 13.09 -4.50 -21.43
N ALA A 271 12.38 -5.41 -22.09
CA ALA A 271 12.57 -6.86 -22.05
C ALA A 271 12.57 -7.42 -20.61
N GLY A 272 11.82 -6.78 -19.70
CA GLY A 272 11.72 -7.16 -18.30
C GLY A 272 12.99 -6.87 -17.48
N ARG A 273 13.96 -6.13 -18.03
CA ARG A 273 15.24 -5.85 -17.36
C ARG A 273 15.10 -5.05 -16.07
N ALA A 274 14.11 -4.15 -15.98
CA ALA A 274 13.84 -3.44 -14.75
C ALA A 274 13.34 -4.43 -13.68
N LEU A 275 12.28 -5.17 -13.97
CA LEU A 275 11.61 -6.02 -12.97
C LEU A 275 12.40 -7.27 -12.58
N SER A 276 13.24 -7.81 -13.49
CA SER A 276 14.02 -9.04 -13.26
C SER A 276 14.96 -8.97 -12.05
N ARG A 277 15.25 -7.76 -11.57
CA ARG A 277 16.06 -7.52 -10.37
C ARG A 277 15.33 -7.83 -9.07
N TRP A 278 14.00 -7.80 -9.08
CA TRP A 278 13.15 -7.98 -7.91
C TRP A 278 12.29 -9.24 -7.99
N TRP A 279 11.94 -9.65 -9.21
CA TRP A 279 11.15 -10.84 -9.49
C TRP A 279 11.87 -11.70 -10.52
N SER A 280 11.72 -13.02 -10.40
CA SER A 280 12.12 -13.93 -11.47
C SER A 280 11.17 -13.75 -12.65
N VAL A 281 11.45 -12.77 -13.51
CA VAL A 281 10.79 -12.62 -14.81
C VAL A 281 11.48 -13.61 -15.74
N GLU A 282 10.87 -14.78 -15.92
CA GLU A 282 11.41 -15.81 -16.80
C GLU A 282 11.33 -15.35 -18.27
N ALA A 283 12.29 -15.81 -19.08
CA ALA A 283 12.20 -15.65 -20.53
C ALA A 283 10.91 -16.32 -21.03
N GLY A 284 10.02 -15.55 -21.65
CA GLY A 284 8.69 -16.02 -22.06
C GLY A 284 7.55 -15.58 -21.14
N SER A 285 7.82 -14.77 -20.11
CA SER A 285 6.77 -14.07 -19.36
C SER A 285 5.93 -13.20 -20.30
N ASP A 286 4.63 -13.05 -19.99
CA ASP A 286 3.71 -12.25 -20.81
C ASP A 286 4.19 -10.81 -21.01
N TRP A 287 3.80 -10.20 -22.12
CA TRP A 287 4.33 -8.92 -22.59
C TRP A 287 4.20 -7.79 -21.56
N TRP A 288 3.22 -7.83 -20.65
CA TRP A 288 3.06 -6.79 -19.62
C TRP A 288 4.17 -6.81 -18.55
N TRP A 289 4.81 -7.97 -18.32
CA TRP A 289 5.99 -8.12 -17.44
C TRP A 289 7.28 -7.60 -18.08
N GLN A 290 7.28 -7.42 -19.40
CA GLN A 290 8.46 -6.97 -20.15
C GLN A 290 8.56 -5.45 -20.23
N ARG A 291 7.68 -4.73 -19.53
CA ARG A 291 7.53 -3.29 -19.63
C ARG A 291 7.73 -2.62 -18.28
N ARG A 292 8.14 -1.35 -18.35
CA ARG A 292 8.27 -0.47 -17.18
C ARG A 292 7.59 0.89 -17.44
N PRO A 293 7.14 1.59 -16.39
CA PRO A 293 6.67 2.96 -16.52
C PRO A 293 7.73 3.86 -17.15
N THR A 294 7.28 4.81 -17.96
CA THR A 294 8.15 5.81 -18.59
C THR A 294 8.42 6.97 -17.64
N THR A 295 7.44 7.35 -16.82
CA THR A 295 7.52 8.50 -15.91
C THR A 295 7.12 8.14 -14.47
N GLY A 296 7.24 9.12 -13.57
CA GLY A 296 6.80 9.02 -12.20
C GLY A 296 7.80 8.36 -11.23
N PRO A 297 7.44 8.31 -9.93
CA PRO A 297 8.36 7.88 -8.87
C PRO A 297 8.88 6.45 -9.04
N LEU A 298 8.07 5.56 -9.62
CA LEU A 298 8.50 4.20 -9.89
C LEU A 298 9.54 4.15 -11.02
N SER A 299 9.37 4.92 -12.10
CA SER A 299 10.39 5.04 -13.15
C SER A 299 11.73 5.52 -12.57
N ASP A 300 11.70 6.59 -11.75
CA ASP A 300 12.89 7.11 -11.05
C ASP A 300 13.55 6.05 -10.16
N LEU A 301 12.75 5.26 -9.43
CA LEU A 301 13.23 4.17 -8.58
C LEU A 301 13.92 3.07 -9.40
N LEU A 302 13.35 2.70 -10.55
CA LEU A 302 13.90 1.68 -11.44
C LEU A 302 15.22 2.14 -12.08
N ASP A 303 15.38 3.44 -12.35
CA ASP A 303 16.61 4.01 -12.94
C ASP A 303 17.73 4.26 -11.92
N SER A 304 17.41 4.81 -10.75
CA SER A 304 18.40 5.19 -9.72
C SER A 304 19.27 4.04 -9.19
N ARG A 305 18.92 2.78 -9.50
CA ARG A 305 19.69 1.59 -9.16
C ARG A 305 20.54 1.05 -10.31
N ARG A 306 20.61 1.71 -11.47
CA ARG A 306 21.59 1.36 -12.52
C ARG A 306 23.01 1.82 -12.15
N ASP A 307 23.15 2.86 -11.35
CA ASP A 307 24.44 3.53 -11.10
C ASP A 307 25.24 2.98 -9.89
N ARG A 308 24.87 1.81 -9.33
CA ARG A 308 25.53 1.21 -8.15
C ARG A 308 26.31 -0.07 -8.43
N THR A 309 26.51 -0.41 -9.70
CA THR A 309 27.38 -1.51 -10.17
C THR A 309 28.51 -0.94 -10.99
#